data_AF-A0AAW8VA01-F1
#
_entry.id   AF-A0AAW8VA01-F1
#
_cell.length_a   1.000
_cell.length_b   1.000
_cell.length_c   1.000
_cell.angle_alpha   90.00
_cell.angle_beta   90.00
_cell.angle_gamma   90.00
#
_symmetry.space_group_name_H-M   'P 1'
#
loop_
_entity.id
_entity.type
_entity.pdbx_description
1 polymer ?
#
loop_
_entity_poly.entity_id
_entity_poly.type
_entity_poly.pdbx_seq_one_letter_code
_entity_poly.pdbx_strand_id
1 'polypeptide(L)'
;DLSEMKINLVRVALVINKIVGNVLIIEGLPVSGIKEHAQDSEQGWSLIYPHNDQEHKLAVERVAFLQSEKQTKIHIQGTIPSELRTGESIVLILTKTKKLA
;
A
#
# COMPACT_ATOMS: atom_id res chain seq x y z
N ASP A 1 -6.03 23.72 -8.31
CA ASP A 1 -6.66 23.10 -9.48
C ASP A 1 -7.75 22.16 -8.97
N LEU A 2 -9.04 22.48 -9.17
CA LEU A 2 -10.20 21.75 -8.64
C LEU A 2 -10.68 20.64 -9.59
N SER A 3 -9.84 20.26 -10.56
CA SER A 3 -10.17 19.41 -11.71
C SER A 3 -10.13 17.91 -11.41
N GLU A 4 -9.71 17.49 -10.21
CA GLU A 4 -9.58 16.08 -9.84
C GLU A 4 -10.03 15.80 -8.40
N MET A 5 -10.78 14.71 -8.23
CA MET A 5 -11.20 14.16 -6.94
C MET A 5 -10.48 12.83 -6.67
N LYS A 6 -9.88 12.71 -5.48
CA LYS A 6 -9.26 11.47 -5.00
C LYS A 6 -10.23 10.70 -4.10
N ILE A 7 -10.53 9.46 -4.47
CA ILE A 7 -11.46 8.58 -3.75
C ILE A 7 -10.67 7.39 -3.19
N ASN A 8 -10.69 7.20 -1.87
CA ASN A 8 -10.10 6.02 -1.24
C ASN A 8 -11.01 4.81 -1.47
N LEU A 9 -10.49 3.80 -2.18
CA LEU A 9 -11.20 2.57 -2.48
C LEU A 9 -10.93 1.48 -1.43
N VAL A 10 -9.69 1.40 -0.95
CA VAL A 10 -9.26 0.39 0.02
C VAL A 10 -8.30 1.02 1.02
N ARG A 11 -8.43 0.66 2.30
CA ARG A 11 -7.49 1.02 3.38
C ARG A 11 -7.23 -0.22 4.24
N VAL A 12 -5.98 -0.63 4.37
CA VAL A 12 -5.61 -1.84 5.11
C VAL A 12 -4.45 -1.56 6.04
N ALA A 13 -4.60 -1.88 7.32
CA ALA A 13 -3.52 -1.83 8.30
C ALA A 13 -2.69 -3.11 8.20
N LEU A 14 -1.38 -2.95 8.06
CA LEU A 14 -0.40 -3.99 7.79
C LEU A 14 0.74 -3.90 8.78
N VAL A 15 1.46 -4.99 8.98
CA VAL A 15 2.73 -5.00 9.73
C VAL A 15 3.85 -5.40 8.79
N ILE A 16 4.96 -4.68 8.80
CA ILE A 16 6.13 -4.99 7.96
C ILE A 16 6.75 -6.30 8.44
N ASN A 17 6.71 -7.35 7.61
CA ASN A 17 7.36 -8.63 7.93
C ASN A 17 8.83 -8.65 7.54
N LYS A 18 9.18 -8.02 6.42
CA LYS A 18 10.57 -7.95 5.95
C LYS A 18 10.79 -6.78 5.00
N ILE A 19 12.01 -6.23 5.01
CA ILE A 19 12.47 -5.21 4.07
C ILE A 19 13.65 -5.78 3.28
N VAL A 20 13.59 -5.74 1.95
CA VAL A 20 14.66 -6.21 1.05
C VAL A 20 14.91 -5.14 -0.01
N GLY A 21 15.99 -4.38 0.14
CA GLY A 21 16.28 -3.26 -0.75
C GLY A 21 15.12 -2.26 -0.74
N ASN A 22 14.47 -2.10 -1.90
CA ASN A 22 13.34 -1.20 -2.13
C ASN A 22 11.97 -1.90 -2.06
N VAL A 23 11.90 -3.09 -1.43
CA VAL A 23 10.67 -3.89 -1.32
C VAL A 23 10.32 -4.14 0.14
N LEU A 24 9.10 -3.76 0.52
CA LEU A 24 8.44 -4.20 1.75
C LEU A 24 7.67 -5.48 1.48
N ILE A 25 7.85 -6.48 2.33
CA ILE A 25 7.15 -7.76 2.28
C ILE A 25 6.23 -7.82 3.48
N ILE A 26 4.94 -8.04 3.20
CA ILE A 26 3.87 -8.20 4.18
C ILE A 26 3.29 -9.61 4.01
N GLU A 27 3.03 -10.31 5.10
CA GLU A 27 2.51 -11.67 5.14
C GLU A 27 1.31 -11.75 6.09
N GLY A 28 0.32 -12.59 5.78
CA GLY A 28 -0.73 -12.97 6.73
C GLY A 28 -2.07 -12.25 6.59
N LEU A 29 -2.40 -11.73 5.40
CA LEU A 29 -3.66 -11.05 5.18
C LEU A 29 -4.69 -11.93 4.44
N PRO A 30 -5.99 -11.80 4.77
CA PRO A 30 -7.07 -12.19 3.87
C PRO A 30 -7.15 -11.17 2.72
N VAL A 31 -6.56 -11.53 1.58
CA VAL A 31 -6.36 -10.62 0.42
C VAL A 31 -7.54 -10.62 -0.56
N SER A 32 -8.61 -11.38 -0.26
CA SER A 32 -9.80 -11.46 -1.13
C SER A 32 -10.37 -10.08 -1.46
N GLY A 33 -10.56 -9.22 -0.46
CA GLY A 33 -11.12 -7.87 -0.68
C GLY A 33 -10.18 -6.88 -1.38
N ILE A 34 -8.87 -7.08 -1.38
CA ILE A 34 -7.92 -6.10 -1.95
C ILE A 34 -7.74 -6.31 -3.46
N LYS A 35 -7.69 -7.58 -3.90
CA LYS A 35 -7.47 -7.95 -5.30
C LYS A 35 -8.60 -7.48 -6.22
N GLU A 36 -9.84 -7.55 -5.76
CA GLU A 36 -11.02 -7.15 -6.54
C GLU A 36 -10.97 -5.68 -6.95
N HIS A 37 -10.34 -4.84 -6.12
CA HIS A 37 -10.23 -3.42 -6.40
C HIS A 37 -9.01 -3.04 -7.23
N ALA A 38 -7.99 -3.89 -7.39
CA ALA A 38 -6.68 -3.50 -7.93
C ALA A 38 -6.54 -3.55 -9.47
N GLN A 39 -7.63 -3.71 -10.23
CA GLN A 39 -7.59 -3.97 -11.69
C GLN A 39 -7.64 -2.73 -12.60
N ASP A 40 -7.75 -1.51 -12.08
CA ASP A 40 -7.97 -0.30 -12.89
C ASP A 40 -6.69 0.58 -12.96
N SER A 41 -6.34 1.01 -14.17
CA SER A 41 -5.15 1.83 -14.46
C SER A 41 -5.21 3.26 -13.92
N GLU A 42 -6.39 3.77 -13.55
CA GLU A 42 -6.54 5.10 -12.92
C GLU A 42 -6.27 5.11 -11.41
N GLN A 43 -5.82 3.98 -10.87
CA GLN A 43 -5.60 3.79 -9.44
C GLN A 43 -4.13 3.98 -9.05
N GLY A 44 -3.91 4.59 -7.90
CA GLY A 44 -2.60 4.78 -7.29
C GLY A 44 -2.57 4.20 -5.88
N TRP A 45 -1.51 3.45 -5.58
CA TRP A 45 -1.24 2.96 -4.23
C TRP A 45 -0.44 3.99 -3.44
N SER A 46 -0.75 4.11 -2.15
CA SER A 46 0.05 4.88 -1.21
C SER A 46 0.23 4.14 0.09
N LEU A 47 1.40 4.32 0.69
CA LEU A 47 1.71 3.83 2.03
C LEU A 47 1.61 5.00 3.01
N ILE A 48 0.94 4.79 4.13
CA ILE A 48 1.00 5.67 5.29
C ILE A 48 1.77 4.96 6.40
N TYR A 49 2.69 5.65 7.06
CA TYR A 49 3.42 5.13 8.20
C TYR A 49 3.57 6.22 9.27
N PRO A 50 3.52 5.87 10.57
CA PRO A 50 3.80 6.80 11.64
C PRO A 50 5.31 6.97 11.82
N HIS A 51 5.77 8.21 12.03
CA HIS A 51 7.14 8.52 12.41
C HIS A 51 7.18 9.83 13.21
N ASN A 52 7.89 9.87 14.35
CA ASN A 52 7.99 11.04 15.24
C ASN A 52 6.65 11.73 15.52
N ASP A 53 5.63 10.95 15.89
CA ASP A 53 4.27 11.43 16.17
C ASP A 53 3.52 12.07 14.98
N GLN A 54 4.02 11.88 13.75
CA GLN A 54 3.39 12.35 12.51
C GLN A 54 3.05 11.18 11.57
N GLU A 55 2.00 11.33 10.77
CA GLU A 55 1.70 10.42 9.67
C GLU A 55 2.41 10.88 8.39
N HIS A 56 3.20 10.00 7.80
CA HIS A 56 3.89 10.22 6.53
C HIS A 56 3.22 9.41 5.42
N LYS A 57 3.05 10.02 4.24
CA LYS A 57 2.46 9.38 3.07
C LYS A 57 3.48 9.25 1.94
N LEU A 58 3.56 8.06 1.35
CA LEU A 58 4.44 7.74 0.23
C LEU A 58 3.64 7.19 -0.95
N ALA A 59 4.00 7.62 -2.16
CA ALA A 59 3.54 6.95 -3.37
C ALA A 59 4.22 5.59 -3.48
N VAL A 60 3.45 4.56 -3.81
CA VAL A 60 3.94 3.21 -4.05
C VAL A 60 4.06 3.00 -5.55
N GLU A 61 5.21 2.52 -6.01
CA GLU A 61 5.46 2.26 -7.42
C GLU A 61 4.71 1.02 -7.90
N ARG A 62 4.70 -0.05 -7.08
CA ARG A 62 4.03 -1.30 -7.43
C ARG A 62 3.58 -2.07 -6.19
N VAL A 63 2.40 -2.68 -6.29
CA VAL A 63 1.91 -3.67 -5.32
C VAL A 63 1.69 -5.00 -6.04
N ALA A 64 2.24 -6.08 -5.50
CA ALA A 64 2.03 -7.43 -6.01
C ALA A 64 1.43 -8.32 -4.92
N PHE A 65 0.29 -8.93 -5.22
CA PHE A 65 -0.42 -9.85 -4.32
C PHE A 65 -0.06 -11.29 -4.67
N LEU A 66 0.84 -11.89 -3.89
CA LEU A 66 1.30 -13.26 -4.09
C LEU A 66 0.52 -14.20 -3.19
N GLN A 67 -0.20 -15.14 -3.79
CA GLN A 67 -0.97 -16.14 -3.05
C GLN A 67 -0.15 -17.43 -2.97
N SER A 68 0.03 -17.94 -1.75
CA SER A 68 0.47 -19.32 -1.53
C SER A 68 -0.67 -20.11 -0.92
N GLU A 69 -0.59 -21.44 -0.99
CA GLU A 69 -1.59 -22.35 -0.40
C GLU A 69 -1.83 -22.12 1.11
N LYS A 70 -0.87 -21.50 1.81
CA LYS A 70 -0.90 -21.33 3.27
C LYS A 70 -1.08 -19.87 3.72
N GLN A 71 -0.82 -18.90 2.86
CA GLN A 71 -0.79 -17.49 3.25
C GLN A 71 -0.79 -16.57 2.04
N THR A 72 -1.36 -15.37 2.17
CA THR A 72 -1.12 -14.31 1.20
C THR A 72 0.03 -13.42 1.62
N LYS A 73 0.87 -13.09 0.64
CA LYS A 73 1.94 -12.10 0.75
C LYS A 73 1.65 -10.91 -0.14
N ILE A 74 2.01 -9.72 0.33
CA ILE A 74 1.99 -8.48 -0.45
C ILE A 74 3.42 -7.99 -0.55
N HIS A 75 3.88 -7.76 -1.78
CA HIS A 75 5.12 -7.05 -2.03
C HIS A 75 4.77 -5.62 -2.44
N ILE A 76 5.28 -4.66 -1.68
CA ILE A 76 5.13 -3.22 -1.94
C ILE A 76 6.51 -2.74 -2.35
N GLN A 77 6.65 -2.34 -3.61
CA GLN A 77 7.88 -1.79 -4.16
C GLN A 77 7.76 -0.26 -4.25
N GLY A 78 8.83 0.42 -3.85
CA GLY A 78 8.94 1.88 -3.98
C GLY A 78 10.21 2.41 -3.33
N THR A 79 10.33 3.74 -3.27
CA THR A 79 11.37 4.36 -2.46
C THR A 79 11.03 4.18 -0.98
N ILE A 80 11.61 3.16 -0.36
CA ILE A 80 11.38 2.82 1.05
C ILE A 80 12.27 3.69 1.93
N PRO A 81 11.69 4.50 2.83
CA PRO A 81 12.48 5.33 3.73
C PRO A 81 13.37 4.49 4.65
N SER A 82 14.55 5.04 4.93
CA SER A 82 15.56 4.38 5.76
C SER A 82 15.16 4.28 7.23
N GLU A 83 14.08 4.93 7.67
CA GLU A 83 13.54 4.87 9.01
C GLU A 83 12.56 3.70 9.23
N LEU A 84 11.97 3.14 8.17
CA LEU A 84 11.03 2.02 8.31
C LEU A 84 11.73 0.75 8.81
N ARG A 85 11.09 0.03 9.73
CA ARG A 85 11.63 -1.19 10.35
C ARG A 85 10.66 -2.36 10.22
N THR A 86 11.22 -3.56 10.28
CA THR A 86 10.42 -4.77 10.44
C THR A 86 9.69 -4.73 11.78
N GLY A 87 8.42 -5.15 11.79
CA GLY A 87 7.53 -5.09 12.95
C GLY A 87 6.71 -3.81 13.06
N GLU A 88 7.00 -2.78 12.26
CA GLU A 88 6.23 -1.54 12.28
C GLU A 88 4.88 -1.68 11.56
N SER A 89 3.89 -0.97 12.09
CA SER A 89 2.56 -0.88 11.52
C SER A 89 2.51 0.20 10.45
N ILE A 90 1.94 -0.14 9.31
CA ILE A 90 1.73 0.77 8.18
C ILE A 90 0.28 0.64 7.69
N VAL A 91 -0.16 1.59 6.89
CA VAL A 91 -1.47 1.53 6.24
C VAL A 91 -1.29 1.65 4.73
N LEU A 92 -1.72 0.64 4.00
CA LEU A 92 -1.75 0.66 2.54
C LEU A 92 -3.12 1.19 2.09
N ILE A 93 -3.11 2.18 1.20
CA ILE A 93 -4.30 2.82 0.64
C ILE A 93 -4.31 2.70 -0.87
N LEU A 94 -5.41 2.21 -1.42
CA LEU A 94 -5.72 2.31 -2.84
C LEU A 94 -6.60 3.53 -3.08
N THR A 95 -6.16 4.44 -3.92
CA THR A 95 -6.92 5.65 -4.28
C THR A 95 -7.19 5.63 -5.78
N LYS A 96 -8.42 5.94 -6.19
CA LYS A 96 -8.75 6.28 -7.57
C LYS A 96 -8.78 7.79 -7.74
N THR A 97 -8.13 8.28 -8.78
CA THR A 97 -8.24 9.69 -9.17
C THR A 97 -9.30 9.81 -10.25
N LYS A 98 -10.32 10.63 -10.02
CA LYS A 98 -11.39 10.90 -10.97
C LYS A 98 -11.33 12.35 -11.39
N LYS A 99 -11.27 12.63 -12.69
CA LYS A 99 -11.42 14.00 -13.20
C LYS A 99 -12.84 14.50 -12.96
N LEU A 100 -12.95 15.71 -12.42
CA LEU A 100 -14.20 16.44 -12.29
C LEU A 100 -14.37 17.22 -13.60
N ALA A 101 -15.36 16.81 -14.40
CA ALA A 101 -15.73 17.43 -15.66
C ALA A 101 -16.37 18.80 -15.46
#